data_AF-I9HP33-F1
#
_entry.id   AF-I9HP33-F1
#
_cell.length_a   1.000
_cell.length_b   1.000
_cell.length_c   1.000
_cell.angle_alpha   90.00
_cell.angle_beta   90.00
_cell.angle_gamma   90.00
#
_symmetry.space_group_name_H-M   'P 1'
#
loop_
_entity.id
_entity.type
_entity.pdbx_description
1 polymer ?
#
loop_
_entity_poly.entity_id
_entity_poly.type
_entity_poly.pdbx_seq_one_letter_code
_entity_poly.pdbx_strand_id
1 'polypeptide(L)'
;MRQEDKRYEEWLSGIRSGQPVLDHPEDLTSAIVQRISQTVSKRKRRNFIIRSCVLGTVAAVWLCLLLGETFFPSFSDGAEKEYSAWQCTSFSLPENWKKMSLMEKGNYCSVRYIKHKQQKQKRMSEIMNKTD
;
A
#
# COMPACT_ATOMS: atom_id res chain seq x y z
N MET A 1 -14.41 -50.46 -62.51
CA MET A 1 -13.92 -49.48 -61.53
C MET A 1 -13.16 -48.40 -62.28
N ARG A 2 -13.43 -47.12 -61.98
CA ARG A 2 -12.85 -46.00 -62.72
C ARG A 2 -11.35 -45.94 -62.41
N GLN A 3 -10.54 -45.53 -63.37
CA GLN A 3 -9.08 -45.47 -63.22
C GLN A 3 -8.65 -44.51 -62.10
N GLU A 4 -9.53 -43.57 -61.73
CA GLU A 4 -9.39 -42.65 -60.60
C GLU A 4 -9.51 -43.36 -59.25
N ASP A 5 -10.41 -44.33 -59.13
CA ASP A 5 -10.58 -45.12 -57.90
C ASP A 5 -9.29 -45.89 -57.57
N LYS A 6 -8.62 -46.41 -58.58
CA LYS A 6 -7.34 -47.13 -58.41
C LYS A 6 -6.23 -46.21 -57.91
N ARG A 7 -6.12 -45.00 -58.46
CA ARG A 7 -5.15 -44.00 -58.01
C ARG A 7 -5.42 -43.53 -56.58
N TYR A 8 -6.70 -43.45 -56.21
CA TYR A 8 -7.09 -43.09 -54.85
C TYR A 8 -6.70 -44.19 -53.85
N GLU A 9 -6.94 -45.46 -54.17
CA GLU A 9 -6.54 -46.59 -53.33
C GLU A 9 -5.01 -46.71 -53.20
N GLU A 10 -4.27 -46.52 -54.29
CA GLU A 10 -2.79 -46.48 -54.26
C GLU A 10 -2.28 -45.35 -53.36
N TRP A 11 -2.88 -44.17 -53.44
CA TRP A 11 -2.55 -43.02 -52.58
C TRP A 11 -2.86 -43.28 -51.10
N LEU A 12 -4.03 -43.86 -50.80
CA LEU A 12 -4.40 -44.25 -49.42
C LEU A 12 -3.43 -45.28 -48.85
N SER A 13 -3.00 -46.25 -49.66
CA SER A 13 -2.02 -47.26 -49.24
C SER A 13 -0.64 -46.64 -48.97
N GLY A 14 -0.22 -45.64 -49.76
CA GLY A 14 1.01 -44.88 -49.56
C GLY A 14 0.99 -44.06 -48.27
N ILE A 15 -0.14 -43.43 -47.94
CA ILE A 15 -0.30 -42.71 -46.67
C ILE A 15 -0.29 -43.67 -45.48
N ARG A 16 -1.02 -44.79 -45.58
CA ARG A 16 -1.12 -45.76 -44.48
C ARG A 16 0.22 -46.45 -44.18
N SER A 17 1.09 -46.60 -45.19
CA SER A 17 2.43 -47.19 -45.05
C SER A 17 3.51 -46.18 -44.65
N GLY A 18 3.36 -44.91 -45.03
CA GLY A 18 4.30 -43.84 -44.70
C GLY A 18 3.98 -43.07 -43.42
N GLN A 19 2.79 -43.24 -42.84
CA GLN A 19 2.43 -42.57 -41.60
C GLN A 19 3.38 -43.02 -40.49
N PRO A 20 4.16 -42.12 -39.87
CA PRO A 20 4.89 -42.49 -38.67
C PRO A 20 3.84 -42.92 -37.66
N VAL A 21 3.82 -44.21 -37.31
CA VAL A 21 3.04 -44.70 -36.18
C VAL A 21 3.59 -43.91 -35.00
N LEU A 22 2.76 -43.01 -34.49
CA LEU A 22 3.13 -42.20 -33.35
C LEU A 22 3.26 -43.16 -32.18
N ASP A 23 4.50 -43.48 -31.82
CA ASP A 23 4.76 -44.32 -30.66
C ASP A 23 4.13 -43.65 -29.45
N HIS A 24 3.19 -44.35 -28.80
CA HIS A 24 2.51 -43.92 -27.58
C HIS A 24 1.68 -42.63 -27.76
N PRO A 25 0.56 -42.68 -28.50
CA PRO A 25 -0.31 -41.51 -28.73
C PRO A 25 -0.91 -40.96 -27.42
N GLU A 26 -0.99 -41.81 -26.39
CA GLU A 26 -1.49 -41.48 -25.06
C GLU A 26 -0.54 -40.50 -24.32
N ASP A 27 0.77 -40.65 -24.51
CA ASP A 27 1.80 -39.80 -23.92
C ASP A 27 1.79 -38.41 -24.55
N LEU A 28 1.61 -38.34 -25.87
CA LEU A 28 1.46 -37.07 -26.55
C LEU A 28 0.18 -36.35 -26.11
N THR A 29 -0.92 -37.09 -26.01
CA THR A 29 -2.21 -36.55 -25.59
C THR A 29 -2.13 -36.02 -24.16
N SER A 30 -1.56 -36.79 -23.23
CA SER A 30 -1.38 -36.36 -21.84
C SER A 30 -0.44 -35.15 -21.74
N ALA A 31 0.65 -35.10 -22.51
CA ALA A 31 1.56 -33.95 -22.56
C ALA A 31 0.87 -32.68 -23.09
N ILE A 32 0.02 -32.79 -24.12
CA ILE A 32 -0.76 -31.67 -24.65
C ILE A 32 -1.77 -31.18 -23.61
N VAL A 33 -2.54 -32.08 -23.00
CA VAL A 33 -3.52 -31.73 -21.95
C VAL A 33 -2.82 -31.10 -20.75
N GLN A 34 -1.65 -31.62 -20.36
CA GLN A 34 -0.84 -31.06 -19.27
C GLN A 34 -0.34 -29.65 -19.62
N ARG A 35 0.16 -29.41 -20.83
CA ARG A 35 0.57 -28.06 -21.28
C ARG A 35 -0.60 -27.08 -21.30
N ILE A 36 -1.76 -27.49 -21.80
CA ILE A 36 -2.96 -26.64 -21.81
C ILE A 36 -3.38 -26.30 -20.37
N SER A 37 -3.41 -27.30 -19.48
CA SER A 37 -3.75 -27.10 -18.07
C SER A 37 -2.77 -26.16 -17.36
N GLN A 38 -1.46 -26.32 -17.60
CA GLN A 38 -0.43 -25.46 -17.02
C GLN A 38 -0.50 -24.01 -17.55
N THR A 39 -0.78 -23.82 -18.84
CA THR A 39 -0.87 -22.48 -19.45
C THR A 39 -2.10 -21.72 -18.96
N VAL A 40 -3.24 -22.38 -18.83
CA VAL A 40 -4.48 -21.79 -18.28
C VAL A 40 -4.31 -21.45 -16.80
N SER A 41 -3.72 -22.34 -16.01
CA SER A 41 -3.42 -22.14 -14.58
C SER A 41 -2.51 -20.93 -14.34
N LYS A 42 -1.38 -20.84 -15.06
CA LYS A 42 -0.41 -19.73 -14.92
C LYS A 42 -1.02 -18.38 -15.30
N ARG A 43 -1.86 -18.33 -16.34
CA ARG A 43 -2.55 -17.09 -16.78
C ARG A 43 -3.58 -16.61 -15.76
N LYS A 44 -4.34 -17.53 -15.16
CA LYS A 44 -5.40 -17.21 -14.17
C LYS A 44 -4.80 -16.65 -12.86
N ARG A 45 -3.69 -17.25 -12.38
CA ARG A 45 -3.00 -16.79 -11.16
C ARG A 45 -2.40 -15.38 -11.32
N ARG A 46 -1.77 -15.09 -12.46
CA ARG A 46 -1.18 -13.76 -12.72
C ARG A 46 -2.24 -12.65 -12.74
N ASN A 47 -3.36 -12.90 -13.41
CA ASN A 47 -4.45 -11.92 -13.49
C ASN A 47 -5.15 -11.69 -12.14
N PHE A 48 -5.22 -12.72 -11.29
CA PHE A 48 -5.77 -12.58 -9.93
C PHE A 48 -4.87 -11.74 -9.03
N ILE A 49 -3.55 -11.97 -9.06
CA ILE A 49 -2.58 -11.18 -8.27
C ILE A 49 -2.61 -9.70 -8.69
N ILE A 50 -2.64 -9.43 -10.00
CA ILE A 50 -2.69 -8.05 -10.52
C ILE A 50 -4.00 -7.37 -10.12
N ARG A 51 -5.15 -8.04 -10.29
CA ARG A 51 -6.45 -7.47 -9.90
C ARG A 51 -6.58 -7.25 -8.39
N SER A 52 -6.08 -8.20 -7.58
CA SER A 52 -6.07 -8.08 -6.12
C SER A 52 -5.15 -6.95 -5.64
N CYS A 53 -4.05 -6.68 -6.33
CA CYS A 53 -3.13 -5.59 -5.99
C CYS A 53 -3.78 -4.21 -6.22
N VAL A 54 -4.47 -4.01 -7.36
CA VAL A 54 -5.14 -2.74 -7.67
C VAL A 54 -6.28 -2.44 -6.67
N LEU A 55 -7.06 -3.45 -6.30
CA LEU A 55 -8.15 -3.30 -5.32
C LEU A 55 -7.64 -2.99 -3.90
N GLY A 56 -6.55 -3.63 -3.48
CA GLY A 56 -5.93 -3.35 -2.17
C GLY A 56 -5.36 -1.94 -2.06
N THR A 57 -4.81 -1.41 -3.15
CA THR A 57 -4.22 -0.06 -3.17
C THR A 57 -5.28 1.03 -2.99
N VAL A 58 -6.45 0.89 -3.63
CA VAL A 58 -7.55 1.85 -3.50
C VAL A 58 -8.07 1.90 -2.06
N ALA A 59 -8.26 0.75 -1.41
CA ALA A 59 -8.73 0.69 -0.02
C ALA A 59 -7.73 1.29 0.98
N ALA A 60 -6.44 1.05 0.78
CA ALA A 60 -5.39 1.64 1.61
C ALA A 60 -5.33 3.16 1.46
N VAL A 61 -5.42 3.68 0.24
CA VAL A 61 -5.47 5.13 -0.02
C VAL A 61 -6.71 5.75 0.62
N TRP A 62 -7.87 5.10 0.50
CA TRP A 62 -9.11 5.58 1.13
C TRP A 62 -9.03 5.60 2.66
N LEU A 63 -8.43 4.57 3.27
CA LEU A 63 -8.18 4.52 4.70
C LEU A 63 -7.20 5.61 5.14
N CYS A 64 -6.14 5.87 4.37
CA CYS A 64 -5.20 6.97 4.62
C CYS A 64 -5.87 8.35 4.51
N LEU A 65 -6.81 8.54 3.59
CA LEU A 65 -7.57 9.78 3.46
C LEU A 65 -8.55 9.98 4.63
N LEU A 66 -9.26 8.92 5.04
CA LEU A 66 -10.12 8.93 6.24
C LEU A 66 -9.32 9.19 7.53
N LEU A 67 -8.13 8.61 7.65
CA LEU A 67 -7.21 8.94 8.74
C LEU A 67 -6.74 10.39 8.60
N GLY A 68 -6.43 10.87 7.39
CA GLY A 68 -6.07 12.27 7.16
C GLY A 68 -7.13 13.26 7.64
N GLU A 69 -8.41 13.03 7.31
CA GLU A 69 -9.53 13.86 7.76
C GLU A 69 -9.85 13.74 9.25
N THR A 70 -9.57 12.59 9.88
CA THR A 70 -9.79 12.40 11.33
C THR A 70 -8.61 12.88 12.19
N PHE A 71 -7.38 12.82 11.68
CA PHE A 71 -6.17 13.29 12.37
C PHE A 71 -5.90 14.78 12.16
N PHE A 72 -6.28 15.34 11.01
CA PHE A 72 -6.35 16.77 10.79
C PHE A 72 -7.83 17.14 10.78
N PRO A 73 -8.44 17.51 11.92
CA PRO A 73 -9.71 18.19 11.84
C PRO A 73 -9.48 19.35 10.89
N SER A 74 -10.26 19.41 9.80
CA SER A 74 -10.30 20.57 8.91
C SER A 74 -10.16 21.78 9.78
N PHE A 75 -9.14 22.59 9.49
CA PHE A 75 -8.87 23.86 10.14
C PHE A 75 -10.12 24.72 9.92
N SER A 76 -11.13 24.46 10.74
CA SER A 76 -12.45 25.02 10.65
C SER A 76 -12.27 26.40 11.24
N ASP A 77 -12.62 27.37 10.43
CA ASP A 77 -12.53 28.83 10.54
C ASP A 77 -13.05 29.44 11.88
N GLY A 78 -13.39 28.62 12.87
CA GLY A 78 -13.67 29.02 14.25
C GLY A 78 -12.55 28.74 15.27
N ALA A 79 -11.51 28.00 14.89
CA ALA A 79 -10.42 27.61 15.80
C ALA A 79 -9.38 28.71 16.06
N GLU A 80 -9.49 29.85 15.38
CA GLU A 80 -8.56 30.97 15.52
C GLU A 80 -8.58 31.57 16.93
N LYS A 81 -9.77 31.60 17.55
CA LYS A 81 -9.95 32.16 18.90
C LYS A 81 -9.44 31.24 20.00
N GLU A 82 -9.60 29.92 19.88
CA GLU A 82 -9.07 28.98 20.89
C GLU A 82 -7.58 28.67 20.69
N TYR A 83 -7.08 28.59 19.46
CA TYR A 83 -5.64 28.45 19.24
C TYR A 83 -4.87 29.67 19.74
N SER A 84 -5.44 30.87 19.73
CA SER A 84 -4.80 32.06 20.31
C SER A 84 -4.61 31.99 21.84
N ALA A 85 -5.47 31.24 22.55
CA ALA A 85 -5.34 31.01 23.99
C ALA A 85 -4.29 29.94 24.32
N TRP A 86 -4.07 28.99 23.40
CA TRP A 86 -3.01 27.97 23.47
C TRP A 86 -1.71 28.36 22.79
N GLN A 87 -1.70 29.45 22.01
CA GLN A 87 -0.50 30.15 21.58
C GLN A 87 0.15 30.67 22.86
N CYS A 88 0.97 29.79 23.43
CA CYS A 88 1.97 30.09 24.42
C CYS A 88 2.53 31.45 24.07
N THR A 89 2.27 32.45 24.93
CA THR A 89 2.88 33.78 24.92
C THR A 89 4.16 33.75 24.13
N SER A 90 4.07 34.24 22.89
CA SER A 90 5.10 34.28 21.85
C SER A 90 6.49 33.89 22.37
N PHE A 91 6.97 32.70 21.99
CA PHE A 91 8.30 32.22 22.33
C PHE A 91 9.37 33.20 21.84
N SER A 92 9.73 34.17 22.69
CA SER A 92 10.88 35.04 22.42
C SER A 92 12.15 34.28 22.77
N LEU A 93 12.98 34.03 21.76
CA LEU A 93 14.33 33.55 21.97
C LEU A 93 15.18 34.68 22.59
N PRO A 94 16.17 34.37 23.43
CA PRO A 94 17.12 35.36 23.91
C PRO A 94 17.81 36.05 22.73
N GLU A 95 18.05 37.35 22.84
CA GLU A 95 18.68 38.14 21.79
C GLU A 95 20.11 37.66 21.44
N ASN A 96 20.78 37.03 22.41
CA ASN A 96 22.08 36.39 22.25
C ASN A 96 22.03 34.91 21.84
N TRP A 97 20.87 34.37 21.44
CA TRP A 97 20.70 32.95 21.08
C TRP A 97 21.73 32.46 20.05
N LYS A 98 22.03 33.27 19.02
CA LYS A 98 23.00 32.90 17.97
C LYS A 98 24.43 32.79 18.50
N LYS A 99 24.77 33.49 19.58
CA LYS A 99 26.09 33.53 20.21
C LYS A 99 26.27 32.48 21.32
N MET A 100 25.18 31.88 21.80
CA MET A 100 25.23 30.85 22.84
C MET A 100 25.75 29.50 22.32
N SER A 101 26.53 28.83 23.15
CA SER A 101 26.95 27.45 22.97
C SER A 101 25.76 26.48 23.04
N LEU A 102 25.94 25.27 22.52
CA LEU A 102 24.89 24.25 22.52
C LEU A 102 24.43 23.89 23.95
N MET A 103 25.35 23.87 24.91
CA MET A 103 25.04 23.56 26.31
C MET A 103 24.18 24.66 26.95
N GLU A 104 24.48 25.94 26.69
CA GLU A 104 23.69 27.07 27.19
C GLU A 104 22.28 27.08 26.59
N LYS A 105 22.14 26.73 25.32
CA LYS A 105 20.83 26.56 24.66
C LYS A 105 20.03 25.43 25.30
N GLY A 106 20.69 24.30 25.57
CA GLY A 106 20.09 23.16 26.28
C GLY A 106 19.58 23.56 27.67
N ASN A 107 20.41 24.26 28.45
CA ASN A 107 20.06 24.77 29.77
C ASN A 107 18.92 25.79 29.73
N TYR A 108 18.92 26.69 28.74
CA TYR A 108 17.86 27.67 28.57
C TYR A 108 16.51 26.99 28.29
N CYS A 109 16.49 26.04 27.36
CA CYS A 109 15.28 25.29 27.03
C CYS A 109 14.77 24.46 28.22
N SER A 110 15.67 23.80 28.96
CA SER A 110 15.28 22.95 30.09
C SER A 110 14.69 23.75 31.25
N VAL A 111 15.31 24.87 31.64
CA VAL A 111 14.80 25.75 32.69
C VAL A 111 13.42 26.31 32.34
N ARG A 112 13.24 26.72 31.07
CA ARG A 112 11.96 27.28 30.60
C ARG A 112 10.86 26.22 30.54
N TYR A 113 11.20 25.00 30.12
CA TYR A 113 10.27 23.86 30.13
C TYR A 113 9.80 23.52 31.55
N ILE A 114 10.71 23.47 32.52
CA ILE A 114 10.36 23.20 33.93
C ILE A 114 9.43 24.28 34.47
N LYS A 115 9.72 25.56 34.21
CA LYS A 115 8.89 26.69 34.64
C LYS A 115 7.48 26.60 34.04
N HIS A 116 7.37 26.29 32.75
CA HIS A 116 6.08 26.12 32.09
C HIS A 116 5.29 24.94 32.67
N LYS A 117 5.96 23.81 32.94
CA LYS A 117 5.36 22.63 33.56
C LYS A 117 4.80 22.95 34.95
N GLN A 118 5.55 23.66 35.79
CA GLN A 118 5.11 24.11 37.11
C GLN A 118 3.90 25.05 37.03
N GLN A 119 3.92 26.01 36.09
CA GLN A 119 2.79 26.93 35.89
C GLN A 119 1.52 26.20 35.42
N LYS A 120 1.65 25.16 34.60
CA LYS A 120 0.51 24.32 34.20
C LYS A 120 -0.05 23.55 35.39
N GLN A 121 0.81 22.97 36.23
CA GLN A 121 0.39 22.26 37.45
C GLN A 121 -0.34 23.20 38.41
N LYS A 122 0.20 24.41 38.63
CA LYS A 122 -0.44 25.43 39.50
C LYS A 122 -1.83 25.84 39.00
N ARG A 123 -1.98 26.09 37.69
CA ARG A 123 -3.29 26.38 37.10
C ARG A 123 -4.28 25.23 37.27
N MET A 124 -3.82 23.98 37.09
CA MET A 124 -4.66 22.81 37.27
C MET A 124 -5.16 22.68 38.72
N SER A 125 -4.27 22.90 39.70
CA SER A 125 -4.66 22.89 41.12
C SER A 125 -5.62 24.04 41.48
N GLU A 126 -5.44 25.23 40.91
CA GLU A 126 -6.34 26.37 41.13
C GLU A 126 -7.74 26.13 40.55
N ILE A 127 -7.85 25.43 39.42
CA ILE A 127 -9.14 25.05 38.82
C ILE A 127 -9.83 23.99 39.68
N MET A 128 -9.08 22.97 40.11
CA MET A 128 -9.59 21.90 40.96
C MET A 128 -10.14 22.45 42.29
N ASN A 129 -9.40 23.36 42.94
CA ASN A 129 -9.83 24.00 44.18
C ASN A 129 -10.99 24.99 44.04
N LYS A 130 -11.40 25.35 42.82
CA LYS A 130 -12.56 26.21 42.55
C LYS A 130 -13.83 25.42 42.21
N THR A 131 -13.71 24.10 42.03
CA THR A 131 -14.81 23.22 41.58
C THR A 131 -15.47 22.47 42.76
N ASP A 132 -14.85 22.51 43.94
CA ASP A 132 -15.46 22.18 45.25
C ASP A 132 -16.11 23.42 45.88
#